data_AF-A0A022XLA0-F1
#
_entry.id   AF-A0A022XLA0-F1
#
_cell.length_a   1.000
_cell.length_b   1.000
_cell.length_c   1.000
_cell.angle_alpha   90.00
_cell.angle_beta   90.00
_cell.angle_gamma   90.00
#
_symmetry.space_group_name_H-M   'P 1'
#
loop_
_entity.id
_entity.type
_entity.pdbx_description
1 polymer ?
#
loop_
_entity_poly.entity_id
_entity_poly.type
_entity_poly.pdbx_seq_one_letter_code
_entity_poly.pdbx_strand_id
1 'polypeptide(L)'
;MGYSYYHDLGGLTFALTVVGLYMLFNGEGEAFNVGLFLETVSPYAFANIGIGLCVGLSVVGAAWGIFVTGSSIIGGGVRAPRIRTKNLISIIFCEVVAIYGVIMSIVFSSKLSYVSEESLYSGSNLYTGYALFWGGLIVGSCNLICGIAVGINGSSAALADAADSSLYAS
;
A
#
# COMPACT_ATOMS: atom_id res chain seq x y z
N MET A 1 8.28 -8.71 24.46
CA MET A 1 7.53 -8.01 23.38
C MET A 1 6.14 -8.59 23.09
N GLY A 2 5.83 -9.87 23.38
CA GLY A 2 4.47 -10.42 23.15
C GLY A 2 3.38 -9.93 24.12
N TYR A 3 3.69 -9.74 25.41
CA TYR A 3 2.68 -9.41 26.43
C TYR A 3 1.94 -8.08 26.22
N SER A 4 2.56 -7.07 25.59
CA SER A 4 1.90 -5.79 25.28
C SER A 4 0.87 -5.94 24.15
N TYR A 5 1.22 -6.70 23.10
CA TYR A 5 0.32 -6.95 21.97
C TYR A 5 -0.96 -7.69 22.39
N TYR A 6 -0.86 -8.69 23.28
CA TYR A 6 -2.04 -9.39 23.80
C TYR A 6 -2.90 -8.51 24.69
N HIS A 7 -2.32 -7.58 25.44
CA HIS A 7 -3.05 -6.64 26.28
C HIS A 7 -3.80 -5.57 25.45
N ASP A 8 -3.16 -5.02 24.42
CA ASP A 8 -3.75 -3.98 23.57
C ASP A 8 -4.81 -4.55 22.62
N LEU A 9 -4.52 -5.69 21.97
CA LEU A 9 -5.48 -6.41 21.12
C LEU A 9 -6.64 -7.00 21.95
N GLY A 10 -6.32 -7.51 23.15
CA GLY A 10 -7.29 -7.98 24.13
C GLY A 10 -8.20 -6.86 24.64
N GLY A 11 -7.65 -5.67 24.91
CA GLY A 11 -8.42 -4.50 25.32
C GLY A 11 -9.38 -4.02 24.23
N LEU A 12 -8.93 -3.98 22.98
CA LEU A 12 -9.76 -3.54 21.86
C LEU A 12 -10.88 -4.55 21.55
N THR A 13 -10.56 -5.85 21.54
CA THR A 13 -11.58 -6.90 21.35
C THR A 13 -12.57 -6.96 22.49
N PHE A 14 -12.11 -6.81 23.73
CA PHE A 14 -12.99 -6.71 24.90
C PHE A 14 -13.92 -5.50 24.81
N ALA A 15 -13.38 -4.32 24.48
CA ALA A 15 -14.16 -3.09 24.34
C ALA A 15 -15.22 -3.20 23.23
N LEU A 16 -14.86 -3.69 22.05
CA LEU A 16 -15.82 -3.90 20.95
C LEU A 16 -16.91 -4.92 21.31
N THR A 17 -16.54 -6.00 22.02
CA THR A 17 -17.50 -7.01 22.45
C THR A 17 -18.46 -6.46 23.49
N VAL A 18 -17.97 -5.67 24.45
CA VAL A 18 -18.79 -5.01 25.47
C VAL A 18 -19.73 -3.99 24.84
N VAL A 19 -19.25 -3.15 23.92
CA VAL A 19 -20.10 -2.16 23.22
C VAL A 19 -21.14 -2.86 22.33
N GLY A 20 -20.76 -3.92 21.61
CA GLY A 20 -21.68 -4.70 20.78
C GLY A 20 -22.77 -5.40 21.60
N LEU A 21 -22.40 -6.03 22.72
CA LEU A 21 -23.37 -6.63 23.66
C LEU A 21 -24.27 -5.58 24.32
N TYR A 22 -23.72 -4.41 24.66
CA TYR A 22 -24.48 -3.29 25.22
C TYR A 22 -25.52 -2.76 24.23
N MET A 23 -25.15 -2.55 22.97
CA MET A 23 -26.10 -2.13 21.92
C MET A 23 -27.18 -3.19 21.66
N LEU A 24 -26.82 -4.47 21.72
CA LEU A 24 -27.77 -5.58 21.52
C LEU A 24 -28.76 -5.71 22.68
N PHE A 25 -28.29 -5.64 23.93
CA PHE A 25 -29.15 -5.81 25.12
C PHE A 25 -30.04 -4.60 25.41
N ASN A 26 -29.69 -3.40 24.96
CA ASN A 26 -30.55 -2.22 25.06
C ASN A 26 -31.58 -2.11 23.92
N GLY A 27 -31.63 -3.08 22.99
CA GLY A 27 -32.57 -3.07 21.87
C GLY A 27 -32.22 -2.06 20.76
N GLU A 28 -31.06 -1.40 20.84
CA GLU A 28 -30.55 -0.44 19.85
C GLU A 28 -29.62 -1.10 18.81
N GLY A 29 -29.76 -2.41 18.57
CA GLY A 29 -28.91 -3.14 17.63
C GLY A 29 -28.94 -2.58 16.20
N GLU A 30 -30.08 -2.01 15.79
CA GLU A 30 -30.26 -1.33 14.50
C GLU A 30 -29.49 0.00 14.40
N ALA A 31 -29.02 0.57 15.52
CA ALA A 31 -28.16 1.76 15.50
C ALA A 31 -26.78 1.46 14.90
N PHE A 32 -26.32 0.21 14.94
CA PHE A 32 -25.12 -0.24 14.24
C PHE A 32 -25.46 -0.62 12.78
N ASN A 33 -25.81 0.39 11.97
CA ASN A 33 -26.18 0.20 10.57
C ASN A 33 -25.02 0.52 9.63
N VAL A 34 -24.31 -0.54 9.21
CA VAL A 34 -23.21 -0.43 8.23
C VAL A 34 -23.70 0.04 6.87
N GLY A 35 -24.93 -0.31 6.47
CA GLY A 35 -25.53 0.12 5.20
C GLY A 35 -25.75 1.63 5.18
N LEU A 36 -26.35 2.19 6.24
CA LEU A 36 -26.52 3.62 6.40
C LEU A 36 -25.17 4.35 6.40
N PHE A 37 -24.13 3.78 7.04
CA PHE A 37 -22.78 4.34 7.00
C PHE A 37 -22.23 4.40 5.56
N LEU A 38 -22.38 3.32 4.78
CA LEU A 38 -21.92 3.25 3.40
C LEU A 38 -22.72 4.17 2.45
N GLU A 39 -23.98 4.45 2.76
CA GLU A 39 -24.82 5.37 1.98
C GLU A 39 -24.64 6.83 2.37
N THR A 40 -24.24 7.13 3.62
CA THR A 40 -24.06 8.50 4.11
C THR A 40 -22.65 9.05 3.87
N VAL A 41 -21.64 8.19 3.76
CA VAL A 41 -20.27 8.61 3.45
C VAL A 41 -20.16 9.04 1.99
N SER A 42 -19.49 10.16 1.74
CA SER A 42 -19.38 10.70 0.38
C SER A 42 -18.54 9.78 -0.53
N PRO A 43 -18.98 9.51 -1.78
CA PRO A 43 -18.22 8.72 -2.74
C PRO A 43 -16.83 9.31 -3.05
N TYR A 44 -16.71 10.63 -2.97
CA TYR A 44 -15.43 11.34 -3.13
C TYR A 44 -14.42 10.99 -2.04
N ALA A 45 -14.85 10.78 -0.80
CA ALA A 45 -13.96 10.39 0.29
C ALA A 45 -13.31 9.03 -0.01
N PHE A 46 -14.11 8.03 -0.39
CA PHE A 46 -13.62 6.71 -0.78
C PHE A 46 -12.66 6.78 -1.97
N ALA A 47 -13.02 7.53 -3.03
CA ALA A 47 -12.16 7.64 -4.19
C ALA A 47 -10.83 8.34 -3.89
N ASN A 48 -10.85 9.46 -3.15
CA ASN A 48 -9.63 10.19 -2.80
C ASN A 48 -8.71 9.38 -1.87
N ILE A 49 -9.27 8.66 -0.90
CA ILE A 49 -8.49 7.74 -0.06
C ILE A 49 -7.87 6.63 -0.91
N GLY A 50 -8.62 6.05 -1.84
CA GLY A 50 -8.10 5.04 -2.78
C GLY A 50 -6.92 5.53 -3.61
N ILE A 51 -7.05 6.72 -4.22
CA ILE A 51 -6.00 7.35 -5.02
C ILE A 51 -4.76 7.66 -4.16
N GLY A 52 -4.98 8.21 -2.97
CA GLY A 52 -3.91 8.50 -2.01
C GLY A 52 -3.16 7.24 -1.58
N LEU A 53 -3.88 6.16 -1.26
CA LEU A 53 -3.29 4.87 -0.90
C LEU A 53 -2.55 4.21 -2.07
N CYS A 54 -3.05 4.34 -3.30
CA CYS A 54 -2.40 3.82 -4.50
C CYS A 54 -0.98 4.37 -4.65
N VAL A 55 -0.84 5.71 -4.65
CA VAL A 55 0.47 6.36 -4.76
C VAL A 55 1.30 6.16 -3.50
N GLY A 56 0.70 6.35 -2.32
CA GLY A 56 1.41 6.30 -1.04
C GLY A 56 2.07 4.94 -0.80
N LEU A 57 1.30 3.86 -0.92
CA LEU A 57 1.81 2.50 -0.71
C LEU A 57 2.85 2.11 -1.77
N SER A 58 2.66 2.54 -3.03
CA SER A 58 3.63 2.27 -4.11
C SER A 58 4.98 2.95 -3.85
N VAL A 59 4.98 4.21 -3.43
CA VAL A 59 6.22 4.96 -3.13
C VAL A 59 6.91 4.40 -1.89
N VAL A 60 6.15 4.02 -0.85
CA VAL A 60 6.71 3.37 0.35
C VAL A 60 7.41 2.06 -0.02
N GLY A 61 6.82 1.22 -0.89
CA GLY A 61 7.45 -0.02 -1.35
C GLY A 61 8.73 0.21 -2.14
N ALA A 62 8.72 1.17 -3.05
CA ALA A 62 9.92 1.54 -3.81
C ALA A 62 11.03 2.05 -2.90
N ALA A 63 10.72 2.97 -1.98
CA ALA A 63 11.69 3.51 -1.01
C ALA A 63 12.30 2.41 -0.15
N TRP A 64 11.49 1.45 0.31
CA TRP A 64 11.97 0.30 1.07
C TRP A 64 12.92 -0.56 0.24
N GLY A 65 12.54 -0.90 -1.00
CA GLY A 65 13.37 -1.73 -1.89
C GLY A 65 14.71 -1.08 -2.23
N ILE A 66 14.71 0.25 -2.46
CA ILE A 66 15.92 1.04 -2.71
C ILE A 66 16.82 1.05 -1.48
N PHE A 67 16.27 1.24 -0.27
CA PHE A 67 17.06 1.24 0.96
C PHE A 67 17.75 -0.12 1.20
N VAL A 68 17.01 -1.22 1.04
CA VAL A 68 17.55 -2.58 1.21
C VAL A 68 18.64 -2.88 0.19
N THR A 69 18.40 -2.62 -1.09
CA THR A 69 19.42 -2.87 -2.14
C THR A 69 20.62 -1.93 -2.02
N GLY A 70 20.37 -0.65 -1.76
CA GLY A 70 21.39 0.39 -1.71
C GLY A 70 22.38 0.18 -0.57
N SER A 71 21.91 -0.24 0.60
CA SER A 71 22.79 -0.56 1.73
C SER A 71 23.76 -1.70 1.40
N SER A 72 23.29 -2.75 0.71
CA SER A 72 24.13 -3.88 0.27
C SER A 72 25.11 -3.51 -0.84
N ILE A 73 24.71 -2.69 -1.82
CA ILE A 73 25.63 -2.21 -2.87
C ILE A 73 26.76 -1.39 -2.26
N ILE A 74 26.45 -0.48 -1.33
CA ILE A 74 27.48 0.34 -0.66
C ILE A 74 28.38 -0.55 0.19
N GLY A 75 27.81 -1.49 0.95
CA GLY A 75 28.56 -2.43 1.79
C GLY A 75 29.53 -3.32 0.98
N GLY A 76 29.05 -3.96 -0.09
CA GLY A 76 29.90 -4.77 -0.98
C GLY A 76 30.89 -3.93 -1.80
N GLY A 77 30.52 -2.69 -2.12
CA GLY A 77 31.29 -1.77 -2.95
C GLY A 77 32.59 -1.28 -2.31
N VAL A 78 32.74 -1.39 -0.98
CA VAL A 78 33.99 -1.04 -0.28
C VAL A 78 35.14 -1.96 -0.70
N ARG A 79 34.87 -3.26 -0.82
CA ARG A 79 35.89 -4.25 -1.23
C ARG A 79 35.90 -4.50 -2.74
N ALA A 80 34.75 -4.40 -3.40
CA ALA A 80 34.60 -4.64 -4.83
C ALA A 80 33.90 -3.44 -5.52
N PRO A 81 34.62 -2.34 -5.84
CA PRO A 81 34.01 -1.11 -6.35
C PRO A 81 33.35 -1.25 -7.73
N ARG A 82 33.65 -2.34 -8.47
CA ARG A 82 33.06 -2.67 -9.77
C ARG A 82 31.56 -2.97 -9.74
N ILE A 83 31.00 -3.36 -8.58
CA ILE A 83 29.57 -3.71 -8.45
C ILE A 83 28.66 -2.47 -8.43
N ARG A 84 29.23 -1.28 -8.15
CA ARG A 84 28.45 -0.05 -7.95
C ARG A 84 27.70 0.41 -9.20
N THR A 85 28.22 0.16 -10.39
CA THR A 85 27.60 0.58 -11.65
C THR A 85 26.76 -0.53 -12.29
N LYS A 86 27.17 -1.80 -12.15
CA LYS A 86 26.43 -2.96 -12.69
C LYS A 86 25.11 -3.20 -11.97
N ASN A 87 25.09 -3.05 -10.64
CA ASN A 87 23.92 -3.41 -9.83
C ASN A 87 22.90 -2.26 -9.68
N LEU A 88 23.13 -1.11 -10.32
CA LEU A 88 22.16 0.01 -10.34
C LEU A 88 20.83 -0.37 -10.97
N ILE A 89 20.81 -1.36 -11.86
CA ILE A 89 19.58 -1.83 -12.50
C ILE A 89 18.55 -2.34 -11.48
N SER A 90 18.99 -2.88 -10.33
CA SER A 90 18.09 -3.31 -9.25
C SER A 90 17.37 -2.14 -8.57
N ILE A 91 18.03 -0.97 -8.47
CA ILE A 91 17.42 0.26 -7.96
C ILE A 91 16.39 0.79 -8.96
N ILE A 92 16.71 0.76 -10.26
CA ILE A 92 15.80 1.18 -11.33
C ILE A 92 14.52 0.33 -11.32
N PHE A 93 14.62 -1.00 -11.14
CA PHE A 93 13.43 -1.84 -11.03
C PHE A 93 12.55 -1.48 -9.83
N CYS A 94 13.13 -1.10 -8.69
CA CYS A 94 12.35 -0.60 -7.55
C CYS A 94 11.67 0.74 -7.86
N GLU A 95 12.33 1.63 -8.60
CA GLU A 95 11.80 2.95 -8.98
C GLU A 95 10.63 2.86 -9.95
N VAL A 96 10.69 1.95 -10.93
CA VAL A 96 9.61 1.76 -11.91
C VAL A 96 8.30 1.32 -11.23
N VAL A 97 8.37 0.62 -10.09
CA VAL A 97 7.20 0.26 -9.28
C VAL A 97 6.47 1.52 -8.74
N ALA A 98 7.20 2.55 -8.34
CA ALA A 98 6.59 3.82 -7.93
C ALA A 98 5.94 4.54 -9.12
N ILE A 99 6.58 4.52 -10.30
CA ILE A 99 6.05 5.13 -11.52
C ILE A 99 4.71 4.49 -11.90
N TYR A 100 4.58 3.16 -11.81
CA TYR A 100 3.30 2.49 -12.02
C TYR A 100 2.20 3.00 -11.08
N GLY A 101 2.52 3.19 -9.78
CA GLY A 101 1.59 3.76 -8.81
C GLY A 101 1.15 5.19 -9.14
N VAL A 102 2.08 6.04 -9.60
CA VAL A 102 1.79 7.43 -10.02
C VAL A 102 0.89 7.45 -11.25
N ILE A 103 1.20 6.67 -12.28
CA ILE A 103 0.39 6.58 -13.50
C ILE A 103 -1.03 6.13 -13.17
N MET A 104 -1.18 5.09 -12.35
CA MET A 104 -2.50 4.58 -11.96
C MET A 104 -3.30 5.61 -11.17
N SER A 105 -2.64 6.39 -10.30
CA SER A 105 -3.30 7.45 -9.53
C SER A 105 -3.82 8.58 -10.44
N ILE A 106 -3.08 8.93 -11.49
CA ILE A 106 -3.52 9.91 -12.52
C ILE A 106 -4.73 9.36 -13.29
N VAL A 107 -4.69 8.08 -13.68
CA VAL A 107 -5.81 7.43 -14.38
C VAL A 107 -7.07 7.43 -13.51
N PHE A 108 -6.96 7.11 -12.22
CA PHE A 108 -8.08 7.18 -11.28
C PHE A 108 -8.60 8.60 -11.07
N SER A 109 -7.71 9.59 -10.99
CA SER A 109 -8.11 11.00 -10.91
C SER A 109 -8.89 11.47 -12.14
N SER A 110 -8.60 10.93 -13.32
CA SER A 110 -9.36 11.28 -14.54
C SER A 110 -10.81 10.77 -14.54
N LYS A 111 -11.15 9.84 -13.63
CA LYS A 111 -12.51 9.31 -13.45
C LYS A 111 -13.33 10.12 -12.44
N LEU A 112 -12.70 11.08 -11.75
CA LEU A 112 -13.38 11.98 -10.83
C LEU A 112 -13.93 13.17 -11.59
N SER A 113 -15.26 13.23 -11.67
CA SER A 113 -16.01 14.37 -12.20
C SER A 113 -16.80 15.06 -11.09
N TYR A 114 -16.98 16.38 -11.21
CA TYR A 114 -17.88 17.12 -10.34
C TYR A 114 -19.33 16.79 -10.68
N VAL A 115 -20.11 16.39 -9.68
CA VAL A 115 -21.51 15.96 -9.80
C VAL A 115 -22.35 16.79 -8.82
N SER A 116 -23.57 17.15 -9.22
CA SER A 116 -24.49 17.91 -8.36
C SER A 116 -24.94 17.10 -7.14
N GLU A 117 -25.15 17.78 -6.00
CA GLU A 117 -25.49 17.15 -4.71
C GLU A 117 -26.70 16.22 -4.77
N GLU A 118 -27.69 16.55 -5.60
CA GLU A 118 -28.91 15.77 -5.81
C GLU A 118 -28.67 14.39 -6.46
N SER A 119 -27.56 14.24 -7.21
CA SER A 119 -27.21 13.00 -7.90
C SER A 119 -25.99 12.28 -7.31
N LEU A 120 -25.41 12.80 -6.21
CA LEU A 120 -24.22 12.21 -5.58
C LEU A 120 -24.45 10.80 -5.07
N TYR A 121 -25.61 10.53 -4.47
CA TYR A 121 -25.95 9.23 -3.89
C TYR A 121 -26.64 8.28 -4.88
N SER A 122 -26.48 8.51 -6.18
CA SER A 122 -26.91 7.55 -7.20
C SER A 122 -26.05 6.28 -7.15
N GLY A 123 -26.67 5.11 -7.37
CA GLY A 123 -25.97 3.81 -7.29
C GLY A 123 -24.74 3.70 -8.21
N SER A 124 -24.74 4.38 -9.36
CA SER A 124 -23.57 4.44 -10.26
C SER A 124 -22.38 5.20 -9.65
N ASN A 125 -22.65 6.30 -8.94
CA ASN A 125 -21.62 7.14 -8.32
C ASN A 125 -21.05 6.48 -7.07
N LEU A 126 -21.89 5.82 -6.27
CA LEU A 126 -21.46 5.00 -5.15
C LEU A 126 -20.57 3.83 -5.62
N TYR A 127 -20.97 3.11 -6.67
CA TYR A 127 -20.15 2.06 -7.26
C TYR A 127 -18.78 2.58 -7.71
N THR A 128 -18.76 3.75 -8.36
CA THR A 128 -17.50 4.38 -8.81
C THR A 128 -16.59 4.72 -7.63
N GLY A 129 -17.13 5.27 -6.54
CA GLY A 129 -16.38 5.56 -5.32
C GLY A 129 -15.74 4.30 -4.71
N TYR A 130 -16.51 3.22 -4.58
CA TYR A 130 -16.00 1.95 -4.05
C TYR A 130 -14.99 1.26 -4.97
N ALA A 131 -15.22 1.31 -6.29
CA ALA A 131 -14.30 0.75 -7.27
C ALA A 131 -12.94 1.46 -7.25
N LEU A 132 -12.93 2.79 -7.12
CA LEU A 132 -11.70 3.57 -7.02
C LEU A 132 -10.98 3.33 -5.69
N PHE A 133 -11.72 3.20 -4.58
CA PHE A 133 -11.16 2.87 -3.28
C PHE A 133 -10.42 1.54 -3.29
N TRP A 134 -11.12 0.45 -3.64
CA TRP A 134 -10.54 -0.88 -3.64
C TRP A 134 -9.51 -1.07 -4.76
N GLY A 135 -9.73 -0.46 -5.92
CA GLY A 135 -8.76 -0.46 -7.02
C GLY A 135 -7.43 0.18 -6.60
N GLY A 136 -7.47 1.34 -5.94
CA GLY A 136 -6.28 2.00 -5.42
C GLY A 136 -5.58 1.20 -4.31
N LEU A 137 -6.34 0.62 -3.39
CA LEU A 137 -5.79 -0.19 -2.30
C LEU A 137 -5.10 -1.46 -2.81
N ILE A 138 -5.68 -2.16 -3.77
CA ILE A 138 -5.10 -3.38 -4.35
C ILE A 138 -3.82 -3.06 -5.11
N VAL A 139 -3.86 -2.07 -6.01
CA VAL A 139 -2.67 -1.68 -6.80
C VAL A 139 -1.54 -1.20 -5.88
N GLY A 140 -1.86 -0.33 -4.91
CA GLY A 140 -0.87 0.15 -3.94
C GLY A 140 -0.26 -0.98 -3.11
N SER A 141 -1.06 -1.95 -2.66
CA SER A 141 -0.57 -3.10 -1.87
C SER A 141 0.29 -4.05 -2.71
N CYS A 142 -0.10 -4.32 -3.96
CA CYS A 142 0.71 -5.14 -4.88
C CYS A 142 2.07 -4.49 -5.17
N ASN A 143 2.08 -3.18 -5.42
CA ASN A 143 3.31 -2.42 -5.66
C ASN A 143 4.19 -2.34 -4.41
N LEU A 144 3.60 -2.21 -3.22
CA LEU A 144 4.31 -2.26 -1.94
C LEU A 144 5.08 -3.58 -1.80
N ILE A 145 4.38 -4.70 -1.94
CA ILE A 145 4.97 -6.04 -1.78
C ILE A 145 6.00 -6.32 -2.88
N CYS A 146 5.70 -5.95 -4.12
CA CYS A 146 6.61 -6.09 -5.25
C CYS A 146 7.92 -5.32 -5.03
N GLY A 147 7.84 -4.05 -4.63
CA GLY A 147 9.03 -3.21 -4.37
C GLY A 147 9.93 -3.79 -3.29
N ILE A 148 9.34 -4.33 -2.21
CA ILE A 148 10.08 -5.01 -1.14
C ILE A 148 10.77 -6.28 -1.68
N ALA A 149 10.04 -7.13 -2.41
CA ALA A 149 10.58 -8.37 -2.95
C ALA A 149 11.73 -8.13 -3.94
N VAL A 150 11.56 -7.17 -4.86
CA VAL A 150 12.62 -6.77 -5.81
C VAL A 150 13.84 -6.23 -5.07
N GLY A 151 13.66 -5.45 -4.00
CA GLY A 151 14.77 -4.93 -3.20
C GLY A 151 15.55 -6.03 -2.46
N ILE A 152 14.87 -7.03 -1.91
CA ILE A 152 15.53 -8.17 -1.26
C ILE A 152 16.34 -8.99 -2.27
N ASN A 153 15.76 -9.22 -3.46
CA ASN A 153 16.43 -9.93 -4.55
C ASN A 153 17.64 -9.13 -5.09
N GLY A 154 17.50 -7.81 -5.24
CA GLY A 154 18.57 -6.91 -5.65
C GLY A 154 19.74 -6.88 -4.66
N SER A 155 19.44 -6.86 -3.35
CA SER A 155 20.43 -6.98 -2.29
C SER A 155 21.20 -8.30 -2.37
N SER A 156 20.49 -9.42 -2.54
CA SER A 156 21.12 -10.75 -2.65
C SER A 156 22.02 -10.84 -3.90
N ALA A 157 21.57 -10.29 -5.02
CA ALA A 157 22.36 -10.24 -6.26
C ALA A 157 23.61 -9.36 -6.12
N ALA A 158 23.52 -8.22 -5.41
CA ALA A 158 24.66 -7.35 -5.15
C ALA A 158 25.76 -8.02 -4.31
N LEU A 159 25.35 -8.77 -3.29
CA LEU A 159 26.30 -9.52 -2.46
C LEU A 159 26.92 -10.70 -3.22
N ALA A 160 26.15 -11.36 -4.08
CA ALA A 160 26.66 -12.44 -4.93
C ALA A 160 27.69 -11.92 -5.95
N ASP A 161 27.43 -10.79 -6.63
CA ASP A 161 28.37 -10.19 -7.59
C ASP A 161 29.66 -9.69 -6.92
N ALA A 162 29.57 -9.28 -5.65
CA ALA A 162 30.73 -8.93 -4.85
C ALA A 162 31.63 -10.15 -4.55
N ALA A 163 31.06 -11.35 -4.46
CA ALA A 163 31.79 -12.60 -4.25
C ALA A 163 32.38 -13.14 -5.56
N ASP A 164 31.56 -13.26 -6.61
CA ASP A 164 31.97 -13.73 -7.93
C ASP A 164 31.19 -13.02 -9.03
N SER A 165 31.91 -12.40 -9.97
CA SER A 165 31.31 -11.61 -11.05
C SER A 165 30.73 -12.45 -12.19
N SER A 166 30.91 -13.77 -12.17
CA SER A 166 30.26 -14.69 -13.12
C SER A 166 28.81 -15.02 -12.76
N LEU A 167 28.41 -14.75 -11.51
CA LEU A 167 27.06 -15.04 -11.00
C LEU A 167 26.03 -14.00 -11.40
N TYR A 168 26.47 -12.77 -11.68
CA TYR A 168 25.60 -11.74 -12.26
C TYR A 168 25.77 -11.75 -13.78
N ALA A 169 24.71 -12.10 -14.50
CA ALA A 169 24.73 -12.10 -15.96
C ALA A 169 25.02 -10.67 -16.46
N SER A 170 26.19 -10.51 -17.07
CA SER A 170 26.62 -9.29 -17.76
C SER A 170 25.87 -9.11 -19.07
#